data_AF-A0A2V6YR51-F1
#
_entry.id   AF-A0A2V6YR51-F1
#
_cell.length_a   1.000
_cell.length_b   1.000
_cell.length_c   1.000
_cell.angle_alpha   90.00
_cell.angle_beta   90.00
_cell.angle_gamma   90.00
#
_symmetry.space_group_name_H-M   'P 1'
#
loop_
_entity.id
_entity.type
_entity.pdbx_description
1 polymer ?
#
loop_
_entity_poly.entity_id
_entity_poly.type
_entity_poly.pdbx_seq_one_letter_code
_entity_poly.pdbx_strand_id
1 'polypeptide(L)'
;MYALLDEEIVESLGTGGFYASTGFLQDRLDAFGEAWGAAAVDVVRVGRLMVGAFQMSDVPGVNSVRVYGRLGGEAALLATLSRDGRPVVYPWASAPGGAAQFVAAWEGPTTGRGIRALRLDVVRQHGDDLRVVWSSTDLFPEGLMVRGYSVRGGEIRVRYEPDYPGHTPGCEGQTEAEAVFRAAPESGTLVRRPGREVNAWHRELRATVAQLFDALAAGDEASLAKLVADAQIRRRLPSTLRPDAACDAADNATNPQSVSVAATAEHTPWALTFQRGGTRWRLVAAGPVLP
;
A
#
# COMPACT_ATOMS: atom_id res chain seq x y z
N MET A 1 0.18 -1.54 32.26
CA MET A 1 0.79 -2.58 31.39
C MET A 1 1.99 -2.00 30.66
N TYR A 2 1.77 -1.08 29.73
CA TYR A 2 2.85 -0.40 29.01
C TYR A 2 3.97 0.21 29.87
N ALA A 3 3.62 0.91 30.96
CA ALA A 3 4.62 1.48 31.87
C ALA A 3 5.52 0.40 32.54
N LEU A 4 4.97 -0.78 32.84
CA LEU A 4 5.71 -1.87 33.47
C LEU A 4 6.67 -2.54 32.47
N LEU A 5 6.24 -2.68 31.22
CA LEU A 5 7.12 -3.11 30.12
C LEU A 5 8.26 -2.12 29.89
N ASP A 6 7.95 -0.82 29.90
CA ASP A 6 8.95 0.22 29.70
C ASP A 6 9.98 0.23 30.82
N GLU A 7 9.54 0.13 32.07
CA GLU A 7 10.40 0.07 33.25
C GLU A 7 11.36 -1.12 33.18
N GLU A 8 10.83 -2.30 32.85
CA GLU A 8 11.62 -3.53 32.72
C GLU A 8 12.70 -3.42 31.63
N ILE A 9 12.34 -2.88 30.46
CA ILE A 9 13.29 -2.67 29.36
C ILE A 9 14.33 -1.64 29.77
N VAL A 10 13.92 -0.53 30.39
CA VAL A 10 14.83 0.53 30.84
C VAL A 10 15.80 0.03 31.91
N GLU A 11 15.33 -0.75 32.88
CA GLU A 11 16.16 -1.36 33.93
C GLU A 11 17.18 -2.33 33.34
N SER A 12 16.74 -3.20 32.43
CA SER A 12 17.60 -4.15 31.71
C SER A 12 18.67 -3.43 30.87
N LEU A 13 18.29 -2.34 30.19
CA LEU A 13 19.22 -1.50 29.41
C LEU A 13 20.20 -0.72 30.30
N GLY A 14 19.75 -0.26 31.48
CA GLY A 14 20.57 0.41 32.48
C GLY A 14 21.63 -0.51 33.07
N THR A 15 21.28 -1.77 33.30
CA THR A 15 22.19 -2.83 33.77
C THR A 15 23.27 -3.14 32.73
N GLY A 16 22.91 -3.15 31.44
CA GLY A 16 23.86 -3.35 30.34
C GLY A 16 24.29 -4.80 30.15
N GLY A 17 25.32 -5.01 29.33
CA GLY A 17 25.88 -6.33 29.06
C GLY A 17 24.87 -7.30 28.43
N PHE A 18 24.79 -8.52 28.98
CA PHE A 18 23.86 -9.55 28.53
C PHE A 18 22.39 -9.12 28.66
N TYR A 19 22.05 -8.41 29.73
CA TYR A 19 20.68 -7.94 30.01
C TYR A 19 20.18 -6.89 29.01
N ALA A 20 21.10 -6.17 28.35
CA ALA A 20 20.77 -5.24 27.27
C ALA A 20 20.78 -5.88 25.88
N SER A 21 21.05 -7.19 25.77
CA SER A 21 21.08 -7.87 24.48
C SER A 21 19.66 -8.04 23.92
N THR A 22 19.54 -8.02 22.59
CA THR A 22 18.24 -8.18 21.92
C THR A 22 17.60 -9.52 22.25
N GLY A 23 18.39 -10.61 22.29
CA GLY A 23 17.88 -11.95 22.62
C GLY A 23 17.32 -12.03 24.05
N PHE A 24 18.07 -11.52 25.04
CA PHE A 24 17.59 -11.51 26.43
C PHE A 24 16.29 -10.71 26.60
N LEU A 25 16.23 -9.51 25.99
CA LEU A 25 15.03 -8.69 26.04
C LEU A 25 13.85 -9.38 25.35
N GLN A 26 14.07 -10.00 24.19
CA GLN A 26 13.03 -10.74 23.49
C GLN A 26 12.49 -11.91 24.33
N ASP A 27 13.36 -12.77 24.84
CA ASP A 27 12.97 -13.92 25.67
C ASP A 27 12.14 -13.49 26.88
N ARG A 28 12.52 -12.37 27.51
CA ARG A 28 11.82 -11.82 28.66
C ARG A 28 10.46 -11.24 28.28
N LEU A 29 10.36 -10.53 27.16
CA LEU A 29 9.10 -9.97 26.66
C LEU A 29 8.13 -11.07 26.18
N ASP A 30 8.63 -12.15 25.61
CA ASP A 30 7.83 -13.31 25.21
C ASP A 30 7.17 -13.96 26.44
N ALA A 31 7.93 -14.13 27.54
CA ALA A 31 7.39 -14.64 28.81
C ALA A 31 6.29 -13.73 29.39
N PHE A 32 6.42 -12.40 29.24
CA PHE A 32 5.36 -11.46 29.60
C PHE A 32 4.13 -11.56 28.67
N GLY A 33 4.35 -11.74 27.37
CA GLY A 33 3.29 -11.90 26.36
C GLY A 33 2.40 -13.12 26.63
N GLU A 34 3.00 -14.24 27.04
CA GLU A 34 2.29 -15.45 27.45
C GLU A 34 1.38 -15.22 28.67
N ALA A 35 1.85 -14.45 29.65
CA ALA A 35 1.10 -14.15 30.87
C ALA A 35 -0.09 -13.20 30.64
N TRP A 36 -0.08 -12.40 29.57
CA TRP A 36 -1.07 -11.32 29.33
C TRP A 36 -2.08 -11.58 28.22
N GLY A 37 -2.00 -12.73 27.55
CA GLY A 37 -3.04 -13.17 26.62
C GLY A 37 -2.89 -12.56 25.21
N ALA A 38 -1.93 -13.09 24.45
CA ALA A 38 -1.70 -12.81 23.02
C ALA A 38 -1.13 -11.42 22.68
N ALA A 39 -0.47 -10.78 23.65
CA ALA A 39 0.42 -9.67 23.36
C ALA A 39 1.63 -10.16 22.56
N ALA A 40 1.92 -9.55 21.42
CA ALA A 40 3.12 -9.80 20.63
C ALA A 40 4.05 -8.59 20.71
N VAL A 41 5.30 -8.84 21.08
CA VAL A 41 6.34 -7.81 21.15
C VAL A 41 7.55 -8.31 20.37
N ASP A 42 8.10 -7.47 19.50
CA ASP A 42 9.35 -7.76 18.79
C ASP A 42 10.33 -6.61 19.04
N VAL A 43 11.56 -6.93 19.44
CA VAL A 43 12.60 -5.93 19.69
C VAL A 43 13.77 -6.06 18.72
N VAL A 44 14.19 -4.92 18.18
CA VAL A 44 15.32 -4.83 17.26
C VAL A 44 16.29 -3.74 17.70
N ARG A 45 17.58 -3.99 17.43
CA ARG A 45 18.64 -3.01 17.70
C ARG A 45 18.91 -2.17 16.44
N VAL A 46 18.89 -0.86 16.60
CA VAL A 46 19.14 0.12 15.52
C VAL A 46 20.23 1.08 15.97
N GLY A 47 21.47 0.78 15.60
CA GLY A 47 22.63 1.50 16.13
C GLY A 47 22.70 1.36 17.66
N ARG A 48 22.55 2.49 18.37
CA ARG A 48 22.52 2.53 19.84
C ARG A 48 21.11 2.44 20.44
N LEU A 49 20.07 2.45 19.60
CA LEU A 49 18.69 2.40 20.02
C LEU A 49 18.21 0.96 20.14
N MET A 50 17.33 0.72 21.11
CA MET A 50 16.47 -0.47 21.15
C MET A 50 15.08 -0.05 20.73
N VAL A 51 14.50 -0.72 19.75
CA VAL A 51 13.17 -0.38 19.21
C VAL A 51 12.27 -1.59 19.39
N GLY A 52 11.15 -1.42 20.08
CA GLY A 52 10.14 -2.47 20.23
C GLY A 52 8.88 -2.16 19.43
N ALA A 53 8.35 -3.17 18.74
CA ALA A 53 7.03 -3.19 18.13
C ALA A 53 6.06 -3.91 19.06
N PHE A 54 5.08 -3.19 19.61
CA PHE A 54 4.14 -3.69 20.61
C PHE A 54 2.74 -3.81 20.01
N GLN A 55 2.26 -5.06 19.92
CA GLN A 55 0.87 -5.39 19.63
C GLN A 55 0.23 -5.96 20.90
N MET A 56 -0.62 -5.18 21.56
CA MET A 56 -1.32 -5.63 22.79
C MET A 56 -2.70 -6.22 22.49
N SER A 57 -3.34 -5.77 21.42
CA SER A 57 -4.66 -6.23 21.00
C SER A 57 -4.89 -5.88 19.54
N ASP A 58 -5.88 -6.51 18.91
CA ASP A 58 -6.32 -6.14 17.56
C ASP A 58 -7.18 -4.86 17.53
N VAL A 59 -7.36 -4.19 18.68
CA VAL A 59 -8.10 -2.93 18.79
C VAL A 59 -7.29 -1.79 18.17
N PRO A 60 -7.88 -0.98 17.27
CA PRO A 60 -7.25 0.21 16.71
C PRO A 60 -6.70 1.17 17.78
N GLY A 61 -5.62 1.87 17.46
CA GLY A 61 -5.00 2.87 18.35
C GLY A 61 -4.25 2.33 19.58
N VAL A 62 -4.28 1.02 19.86
CA VAL A 62 -3.60 0.45 21.04
C VAL A 62 -2.15 0.07 20.74
N ASN A 63 -1.82 -0.25 19.49
CA ASN A 63 -0.48 -0.70 19.12
C ASN A 63 0.54 0.44 19.04
N SER A 64 1.79 0.14 19.36
CA SER A 64 2.84 1.16 19.40
C SER A 64 4.21 0.67 18.97
N VAL A 65 5.03 1.58 18.48
CA VAL A 65 6.48 1.42 18.34
C VAL A 65 7.12 2.28 19.43
N ARG A 66 7.94 1.68 20.27
CA ARG A 66 8.59 2.35 21.40
C ARG A 66 10.08 2.30 21.22
N VAL A 67 10.74 3.41 21.50
CA VAL A 67 12.17 3.55 21.26
C VAL A 67 12.87 3.91 22.55
N TYR A 68 13.84 3.08 22.90
CA TYR A 68 14.65 3.20 24.10
C TYR A 68 16.09 3.52 23.71
N GLY A 69 16.74 4.34 24.54
CA GLY A 69 18.11 4.76 24.34
C GLY A 69 18.65 5.40 25.60
N ARG A 70 19.52 6.41 25.44
CA ARG A 70 20.04 7.16 26.58
C ARG A 70 19.55 8.59 26.56
N LEU A 71 19.03 9.07 27.69
CA LEU A 71 18.68 10.47 27.93
C LEU A 71 19.50 10.96 29.11
N GLY A 72 20.31 12.01 28.92
CA GLY A 72 21.22 12.48 29.98
C GLY A 72 22.25 11.43 30.43
N GLY A 73 22.51 10.40 29.61
CA GLY A 73 23.42 9.31 29.92
C GLY A 73 22.77 8.08 30.56
N GLU A 74 21.52 8.17 31.01
CA GLU A 74 20.77 7.07 31.63
C GLU A 74 19.85 6.39 30.63
N ALA A 75 19.56 5.10 30.83
CA ALA A 75 18.61 4.39 29.99
C ALA A 75 17.21 5.00 30.14
N ALA A 76 16.52 5.24 29.03
CA ALA A 76 15.19 5.85 29.04
C ALA A 76 14.37 5.46 27.81
N LEU A 77 13.05 5.54 27.94
CA LEU A 77 12.13 5.61 26.81
C LEU A 77 12.24 7.00 26.16
N LEU A 78 12.70 7.05 24.92
CA LEU A 78 12.90 8.30 24.18
C LEU A 78 11.65 8.72 23.40
N ALA A 79 10.92 7.77 22.84
CA ALA A 79 9.72 8.06 22.06
C ALA A 79 8.73 6.90 22.04
N THR A 80 7.45 7.25 21.92
CA THR A 80 6.35 6.33 21.62
C THR A 80 5.62 6.82 20.38
N LEU A 81 5.52 5.95 19.39
CA LEU A 81 4.72 6.17 18.18
C LEU A 81 3.51 5.25 18.26
N SER A 82 2.32 5.79 18.05
CA SER A 82 1.08 5.01 17.98
C SER A 82 0.37 5.28 16.66
N ARG A 83 -0.02 4.21 15.96
CA ARG A 83 -0.81 4.26 14.72
C ARG A 83 -1.74 3.05 14.68
N ASP A 84 -2.71 3.10 13.78
CA ASP A 84 -3.54 1.95 13.49
C ASP A 84 -2.76 0.87 12.72
N GLY A 85 -3.07 -0.38 13.01
CA GLY A 85 -2.41 -1.56 12.43
C GLY A 85 -1.40 -2.22 13.37
N ARG A 86 -0.95 -3.41 12.98
CA ARG A 86 0.11 -4.17 13.66
C ARG A 86 1.48 -3.57 13.31
N PRO A 87 2.27 -3.14 14.30
CA PRO A 87 3.61 -2.60 14.06
C PRO A 87 4.58 -3.72 13.70
N VAL A 88 5.46 -3.43 12.74
CA VAL A 88 6.64 -4.23 12.40
C VAL A 88 7.80 -3.27 12.20
N VAL A 89 8.96 -3.55 12.79
CA VAL A 89 10.12 -2.65 12.71
C VAL A 89 11.23 -3.31 11.92
N TYR A 90 11.78 -2.57 10.96
CA TYR A 90 12.92 -3.00 10.16
C TYR A 90 14.11 -2.08 10.40
N PRO A 91 15.28 -2.64 10.77
CA PRO A 91 16.51 -1.88 10.77
C PRO A 91 16.77 -1.25 9.40
N TRP A 92 17.23 -0.02 9.40
CA TRP A 92 17.54 0.71 8.17
C TRP A 92 18.95 1.28 8.23
N ALA A 93 19.55 1.51 7.06
CA ALA A 93 20.88 2.12 7.00
C ALA A 93 20.83 3.51 7.66
N SER A 94 21.86 3.87 8.43
CA SER A 94 21.93 5.20 9.05
C SER A 94 21.77 6.33 8.04
N ALA A 95 21.21 7.45 8.49
CA ALA A 95 21.09 8.65 7.68
C ALA A 95 22.48 9.19 7.28
N PRO A 96 22.57 10.04 6.24
CA PRO A 96 23.76 10.87 6.02
C PRO A 96 24.11 11.62 7.31
N GLY A 97 25.36 11.48 7.78
CA GLY A 97 25.79 11.97 9.10
C GLY A 97 25.72 10.94 10.24
N GLY A 98 25.33 9.70 9.96
CA GLY A 98 25.45 8.57 10.89
C GLY A 98 24.28 8.40 11.87
N ALA A 99 23.28 9.28 11.84
CA ALA A 99 22.11 9.19 12.71
C ALA A 99 21.37 7.87 12.51
N ALA A 100 21.01 7.20 13.61
CA ALA A 100 20.24 5.97 13.58
C ALA A 100 18.86 6.23 12.96
N GLN A 101 18.41 5.31 12.10
CA GLN A 101 17.06 5.35 11.54
C GLN A 101 16.54 3.94 11.26
N PHE A 102 15.22 3.81 11.24
CA PHE A 102 14.51 2.55 10.99
C PHE A 102 13.20 2.80 10.23
N VAL A 103 12.64 1.73 9.70
CA VAL A 103 11.31 1.75 9.08
C VAL A 103 10.32 1.09 10.03
N ALA A 104 9.27 1.81 10.40
CA ALA A 104 8.10 1.25 11.07
C ALA A 104 7.01 1.01 10.02
N ALA A 105 6.60 -0.24 9.86
CA ALA A 105 5.44 -0.64 9.08
C ALA A 105 4.26 -0.86 10.01
N TRP A 106 3.09 -0.36 9.62
CA TRP A 106 1.83 -0.55 10.34
C TRP A 106 0.85 -1.27 9.43
N GLU A 107 0.65 -2.55 9.71
CA GLU A 107 -0.12 -3.46 8.88
C GLU A 107 -1.57 -3.53 9.36
N GLY A 108 -2.50 -3.07 8.53
CA GLY A 108 -3.91 -3.30 8.76
C GLY A 108 -4.30 -4.78 8.61
N PRO A 109 -5.54 -5.14 8.99
CA PRO A 109 -6.05 -6.48 8.81
C PRO A 109 -6.05 -6.86 7.32
N THR A 110 -5.83 -8.15 7.04
CA THR A 110 -5.97 -8.66 5.67
C THR A 110 -7.45 -8.73 5.33
N THR A 111 -7.84 -8.10 4.23
CA THR A 111 -9.18 -8.26 3.66
C THR A 111 -9.34 -9.66 3.07
N GLY A 112 -10.58 -10.11 2.83
CA GLY A 112 -10.85 -11.38 2.13
C GLY A 112 -10.29 -11.47 0.69
N ARG A 113 -9.64 -10.41 0.18
CA ARG A 113 -9.09 -10.27 -1.17
C ARG A 113 -7.55 -10.31 -1.20
N GLY A 114 -6.92 -10.58 -0.06
CA GLY A 114 -5.47 -10.63 0.07
C GLY A 114 -4.78 -9.26 0.00
N ILE A 115 -5.53 -8.16 0.09
CA ILE A 115 -4.98 -6.81 0.28
C ILE A 115 -5.12 -6.38 1.74
N ARG A 116 -4.23 -5.50 2.20
CA ARG A 116 -4.29 -4.86 3.52
C ARG A 116 -3.88 -3.40 3.44
N ALA A 117 -4.38 -2.60 4.37
CA ALA A 117 -3.84 -1.25 4.57
C ALA A 117 -2.39 -1.36 5.07
N LEU A 118 -1.51 -0.50 4.56
CA LEU A 118 -0.13 -0.38 4.99
C LEU A 118 0.21 1.09 5.19
N ARG A 119 0.76 1.43 6.35
CA ARG A 119 1.48 2.69 6.55
C ARG A 119 2.95 2.39 6.78
N LEU A 120 3.82 3.18 6.16
CA LEU A 120 5.27 3.12 6.38
C LEU A 120 5.73 4.46 6.91
N ASP A 121 6.46 4.46 8.02
CA ASP A 121 7.11 5.64 8.59
C ASP A 121 8.62 5.39 8.65
N VAL A 122 9.43 6.35 8.21
CA VAL A 122 10.87 6.36 8.46
C VAL A 122 11.12 7.24 9.66
N VAL A 123 11.66 6.64 10.71
CA VAL A 123 11.94 7.32 11.97
C VAL A 123 13.44 7.49 12.11
N ARG A 124 13.87 8.70 12.44
CA ARG A 124 15.28 9.09 12.53
C ARG A 124 15.58 9.78 13.85
N GLN A 125 16.72 9.45 14.42
CA GLN A 125 17.25 10.13 15.60
C GLN A 125 17.71 11.56 15.26
N HIS A 126 17.36 12.51 16.11
CA HIS A 126 17.77 13.90 16.03
C HIS A 126 18.21 14.40 17.42
N GLY A 127 19.52 14.31 17.70
CA GLY A 127 20.03 14.48 19.06
C GLY A 127 19.51 13.38 19.98
N ASP A 128 18.87 13.78 21.08
CA ASP A 128 18.24 12.86 22.04
C ASP A 128 16.75 12.57 21.70
N ASP A 129 16.22 13.18 20.64
CA ASP A 129 14.83 13.04 20.17
C ASP A 129 14.73 12.14 18.92
N LEU A 130 13.51 11.76 18.55
CA LEU A 130 13.18 10.96 17.37
C LEU A 130 12.08 11.62 16.55
N ARG A 131 12.26 11.67 15.23
CA ARG A 131 11.30 12.28 14.32
C ARG A 131 10.95 11.33 13.19
N VAL A 132 9.68 11.34 12.80
CA VAL A 132 9.24 10.77 11.52
C VAL A 132 9.70 11.73 10.42
N VAL A 133 10.64 11.30 9.59
CA VAL A 133 11.24 12.12 8.52
C VAL A 133 10.64 11.83 7.14
N TRP A 134 9.82 10.79 7.03
CA TRP A 134 9.05 10.45 5.84
C TRP A 134 7.90 9.52 6.23
N SER A 135 6.74 9.69 5.58
CA SER A 135 5.62 8.75 5.70
C SER A 135 5.04 8.39 4.34
N SER A 136 4.54 7.16 4.20
CA SER A 136 3.79 6.76 2.99
C SER A 136 2.53 7.60 2.78
N THR A 137 1.98 8.22 3.83
CA THR A 137 0.82 9.12 3.73
C THR A 137 1.11 10.37 2.90
N ASP A 138 2.38 10.76 2.78
CA ASP A 138 2.79 11.91 1.96
C ASP A 138 2.57 11.64 0.46
N LEU A 139 2.54 10.36 0.07
CA LEU A 139 2.32 9.90 -1.31
C LEU A 139 0.96 9.25 -1.53
N PHE A 140 0.35 8.74 -0.46
CA PHE A 140 -0.93 8.04 -0.46
C PHE A 140 -1.81 8.60 0.68
N PRO A 141 -2.35 9.83 0.53
CA PRO A 141 -3.09 10.49 1.60
C PRO A 141 -4.39 9.75 1.97
N GLU A 142 -5.02 9.09 1.00
CA GLU A 142 -6.23 8.26 1.18
C GLU A 142 -5.92 6.85 1.74
N GLY A 143 -4.65 6.56 2.03
CA GLY A 143 -4.19 5.25 2.48
C GLY A 143 -3.62 4.39 1.35
N LEU A 144 -2.68 3.53 1.72
CA LEU A 144 -1.98 2.64 0.80
C LEU A 144 -2.47 1.21 1.01
N MET A 145 -3.19 0.68 0.02
CA MET A 145 -3.73 -0.69 0.02
C MET A 145 -2.79 -1.62 -0.75
N VAL A 146 -2.12 -2.54 -0.04
CA VAL A 146 -1.06 -3.38 -0.62
C VAL A 146 -1.48 -4.83 -0.68
N ARG A 147 -1.05 -5.53 -1.73
CA ARG A 147 -1.05 -7.00 -1.79
C ARG A 147 0.14 -7.59 -1.05
N GLY A 148 1.25 -6.86 -1.01
CA GLY A 148 2.44 -7.27 -0.30
C GLY A 148 3.52 -6.21 -0.34
N TYR A 149 4.46 -6.33 0.58
CA TYR A 149 5.65 -5.49 0.62
C TYR A 149 6.84 -6.29 1.15
N SER A 150 8.04 -5.78 0.91
CA SER A 150 9.26 -6.30 1.54
C SER A 150 10.24 -5.17 1.81
N VAL A 151 11.01 -5.33 2.88
CA VAL A 151 12.01 -4.36 3.33
C VAL A 151 13.35 -5.09 3.40
N ARG A 152 14.27 -4.81 2.48
CA ARG A 152 15.58 -5.50 2.38
C ARG A 152 16.64 -4.59 1.78
N GLY A 153 17.85 -4.61 2.35
CA GLY A 153 19.04 -4.01 1.73
C GLY A 153 18.91 -2.52 1.39
N GLY A 154 18.20 -1.74 2.21
CA GLY A 154 17.95 -0.31 1.94
C GLY A 154 16.91 -0.03 0.86
N GLU A 155 16.13 -1.06 0.48
CA GLU A 155 14.99 -0.97 -0.44
C GLU A 155 13.70 -1.41 0.25
N ILE A 156 12.63 -0.64 0.06
CA ILE A 156 11.26 -1.06 0.33
C ILE A 156 10.60 -1.30 -1.02
N ARG A 157 10.12 -2.51 -1.25
CA ARG A 157 9.28 -2.82 -2.42
C ARG A 157 7.84 -2.98 -1.96
N VAL A 158 6.92 -2.29 -2.62
CA VAL A 158 5.49 -2.36 -2.35
C VAL A 158 4.74 -2.71 -3.61
N ARG A 159 3.84 -3.70 -3.55
CA ARG A 159 2.90 -4.05 -4.61
C ARG A 159 1.48 -3.69 -4.17
N TYR A 160 0.82 -2.82 -4.91
CA TYR A 160 -0.45 -2.19 -4.52
C TYR A 160 -1.40 -2.02 -5.71
N GLU A 161 -2.68 -1.82 -5.41
CA GLU A 161 -3.70 -1.51 -6.41
C GLU A 161 -3.74 0.03 -6.58
N PRO A 162 -3.27 0.57 -7.73
CA PRO A 162 -3.38 1.99 -7.99
C PRO A 162 -4.85 2.38 -8.18
N ASP A 163 -5.20 3.58 -7.72
CA ASP A 163 -6.47 4.19 -8.09
C ASP A 163 -6.40 4.75 -9.53
N TYR A 164 -7.38 4.44 -10.35
CA TYR A 164 -7.53 4.96 -11.72
C TYR A 164 -8.99 4.84 -12.18
N PRO A 165 -9.42 5.64 -13.16
CA PRO A 165 -10.78 5.59 -13.68
C PRO A 165 -11.19 4.17 -14.05
N GLY A 166 -12.32 3.74 -13.51
CA GLY A 166 -12.89 2.42 -13.80
C GLY A 166 -12.26 1.25 -13.03
N HIS A 167 -11.35 1.48 -12.10
CA HIS A 167 -10.98 0.47 -11.10
C HIS A 167 -12.23 0.03 -10.30
N THR A 168 -12.45 -1.27 -10.18
CA THR A 168 -13.56 -1.86 -9.42
C THR A 168 -12.98 -2.74 -8.32
N PRO A 169 -13.03 -2.32 -7.04
CA PRO A 169 -12.39 -3.06 -5.96
C PRO A 169 -12.85 -4.53 -5.92
N GLY A 170 -11.89 -5.46 -5.94
CA GLY A 170 -12.14 -6.90 -5.73
C GLY A 170 -12.37 -7.73 -6.99
N CYS A 171 -12.29 -7.12 -8.16
CA CYS A 171 -12.18 -7.88 -9.40
C CYS A 171 -10.75 -8.35 -9.64
N GLU A 172 -10.61 -9.56 -10.17
CA GLU A 172 -9.32 -10.09 -10.60
C GLU A 172 -8.84 -9.42 -11.89
N GLY A 173 -7.56 -9.57 -12.22
CA GLY A 173 -7.00 -9.11 -13.49
C GLY A 173 -6.86 -7.59 -13.64
N GLN A 174 -7.19 -6.80 -12.61
CA GLN A 174 -7.01 -5.35 -12.62
C GLN A 174 -5.53 -4.97 -12.55
N THR A 175 -5.23 -3.72 -12.95
CA THR A 175 -3.88 -3.18 -12.92
C THR A 175 -3.35 -3.14 -11.49
N GLU A 176 -2.13 -3.61 -11.29
CA GLU A 176 -1.37 -3.46 -10.05
C GLU A 176 -0.05 -2.77 -10.35
N ALA A 177 0.44 -2.01 -9.38
CA ALA A 177 1.70 -1.29 -9.49
C ALA A 177 2.68 -1.78 -8.44
N GLU A 178 3.94 -1.90 -8.83
CA GLU A 178 5.06 -1.99 -7.92
C GLU A 178 5.73 -0.62 -7.76
N ALA A 179 5.99 -0.22 -6.52
CA ALA A 179 6.83 0.91 -6.19
C ALA A 179 8.05 0.45 -5.40
N VAL A 180 9.19 1.05 -5.71
CA VAL A 180 10.45 0.82 -5.02
C VAL A 180 10.85 2.11 -4.32
N PHE A 181 10.99 2.07 -3.00
CA PHE A 181 11.46 3.19 -2.20
C PHE A 181 12.90 2.95 -1.77
N ARG A 182 13.75 3.94 -1.99
CA ARG A 182 15.16 3.92 -1.55
C ARG A 182 15.52 5.25 -0.93
N ALA A 183 16.47 5.24 0.00
CA ALA A 183 16.98 6.49 0.57
C ALA A 183 17.71 7.31 -0.49
N ALA A 184 17.39 8.60 -0.59
CA ALA A 184 18.20 9.56 -1.33
C ALA A 184 19.58 9.69 -0.66
N PRO A 185 20.69 9.64 -1.41
CA PRO A 185 22.03 9.72 -0.83
C PRO A 185 22.27 11.00 0.00
N GLU A 186 21.67 12.12 -0.39
CA GLU A 186 21.93 13.43 0.20
C GLU A 186 21.11 13.70 1.47
N SER A 187 19.81 13.41 1.44
CA SER A 187 18.88 13.69 2.55
C SER A 187 18.59 12.47 3.43
N GLY A 188 18.87 11.27 2.91
CA GLY A 188 18.46 9.99 3.50
C GLY A 188 16.95 9.76 3.51
N THR A 189 16.14 10.66 2.91
CA THR A 189 14.68 10.50 2.82
C THR A 189 14.33 9.48 1.76
N LEU A 190 13.21 8.78 1.90
CA LEU A 190 12.80 7.82 0.89
C LEU A 190 12.28 8.53 -0.36
N VAL A 191 12.78 8.09 -1.51
CA VAL A 191 12.31 8.51 -2.83
C VAL A 191 11.65 7.32 -3.50
N ARG A 192 10.44 7.55 -4.02
CA ARG A 192 9.70 6.57 -4.79
C ARG A 192 10.28 6.49 -6.21
N ARG A 193 10.58 5.28 -6.65
CA ARG A 193 10.83 4.93 -8.05
C ARG A 193 9.70 4.03 -8.54
N PRO A 194 9.07 4.34 -9.69
CA PRO A 194 8.12 3.42 -10.28
C PRO A 194 8.83 2.11 -10.62
N GLY A 195 8.20 0.99 -10.27
CA GLY A 195 8.64 -0.35 -10.61
C GLY A 195 7.88 -0.87 -11.83
N ARG A 196 7.50 -2.14 -11.78
CA ARG A 196 6.71 -2.81 -12.82
C ARG A 196 5.21 -2.57 -12.61
N GLU A 197 4.46 -2.49 -13.69
CA GLU A 197 3.01 -2.64 -13.67
C GLU A 197 2.61 -4.05 -14.11
N VAL A 198 1.68 -4.66 -13.37
CA VAL A 198 1.04 -5.92 -13.72
C VAL A 198 -0.34 -5.57 -14.29
N ASN A 199 -0.73 -6.21 -15.38
CA ASN A 199 -2.00 -5.93 -16.07
C ASN A 199 -2.18 -4.44 -16.45
N ALA A 200 -1.11 -3.78 -16.91
CA ALA A 200 -1.16 -2.38 -17.37
C ALA A 200 -2.21 -2.17 -18.49
N TRP A 201 -2.51 -3.23 -19.25
CA TRP A 201 -3.55 -3.25 -20.27
C TRP A 201 -4.93 -2.83 -19.73
N HIS A 202 -5.25 -3.11 -18.45
CA HIS A 202 -6.55 -2.82 -17.87
C HIS A 202 -6.72 -1.32 -17.65
N ARG A 203 -5.72 -0.62 -17.10
CA ARG A 203 -5.73 0.85 -17.02
C ARG A 203 -5.80 1.49 -18.40
N GLU A 204 -5.07 0.97 -19.39
CA GLU A 204 -5.15 1.44 -20.78
C GLU A 204 -6.57 1.28 -21.37
N LEU A 205 -7.20 0.11 -21.12
CA LEU A 205 -8.57 -0.16 -21.52
C LEU A 205 -9.53 0.82 -20.84
N ARG A 206 -9.48 0.97 -19.52
CA ARG A 206 -10.41 1.82 -18.78
C ARG A 206 -10.25 3.31 -19.10
N ALA A 207 -9.04 3.75 -19.45
CA ALA A 207 -8.83 5.09 -20.04
C ALA A 207 -9.54 5.24 -21.40
N THR A 208 -9.51 4.19 -22.24
CA THR A 208 -10.23 4.18 -23.53
C THR A 208 -11.75 4.15 -23.34
N VAL A 209 -12.23 3.36 -22.37
CA VAL A 209 -13.65 3.29 -21.98
C VAL A 209 -14.15 4.64 -21.48
N ALA A 210 -13.38 5.32 -20.63
CA ALA A 210 -13.72 6.67 -20.16
C ALA A 210 -13.83 7.65 -21.34
N GLN A 211 -12.86 7.65 -22.26
CA GLN A 211 -12.91 8.48 -23.48
C GLN A 211 -14.14 8.19 -24.35
N LEU A 212 -14.59 6.93 -24.42
CA LEU A 212 -15.81 6.56 -25.14
C LEU A 212 -17.04 7.21 -24.49
N PHE A 213 -17.18 7.10 -23.18
CA PHE A 213 -18.31 7.71 -22.46
C PHE A 213 -18.31 9.23 -22.55
N ASP A 214 -17.14 9.86 -22.42
CA ASP A 214 -17.00 11.31 -22.57
C ASP A 214 -17.39 11.77 -23.98
N ALA A 215 -16.95 11.05 -25.01
CA ALA A 215 -17.29 11.37 -26.40
C ALA A 215 -18.79 11.15 -26.71
N LEU A 216 -19.41 10.11 -26.16
CA LEU A 216 -20.86 9.89 -26.26
C LEU A 216 -21.66 11.02 -25.58
N ALA A 217 -21.25 11.40 -24.37
CA ALA A 217 -21.91 12.46 -23.61
C ALA A 217 -21.78 13.84 -24.28
N ALA A 218 -20.64 14.10 -24.93
CA ALA A 218 -20.37 15.34 -25.66
C ALA A 218 -20.92 15.37 -27.10
N GLY A 219 -21.35 14.22 -27.65
CA GLY A 219 -21.70 14.09 -29.07
C GLY A 219 -20.50 14.29 -30.02
N ASP A 220 -19.28 13.97 -29.56
CA ASP A 220 -18.05 14.13 -30.34
C ASP A 220 -17.84 12.96 -31.31
N GLU A 221 -18.46 13.08 -32.49
CA GLU A 221 -18.35 12.10 -33.57
C GLU A 221 -16.91 11.84 -34.03
N ALA A 222 -16.03 12.84 -33.96
CA ALA A 222 -14.65 12.70 -34.41
C ALA A 222 -13.83 11.82 -33.44
N SER A 223 -14.07 11.96 -32.13
CA SER A 223 -13.47 11.08 -31.13
C SER A 223 -14.11 9.69 -31.14
N LEU A 224 -15.44 9.59 -31.31
CA LEU A 224 -16.13 8.30 -31.45
C LEU A 224 -15.62 7.50 -32.64
N ALA A 225 -15.36 8.13 -33.79
CA ALA A 225 -14.82 7.47 -34.98
C ALA A 225 -13.41 6.89 -34.77
N LYS A 226 -12.61 7.43 -33.83
CA LYS A 226 -11.29 6.88 -33.49
C LYS A 226 -11.38 5.65 -32.58
N LEU A 227 -12.38 5.62 -31.70
CA LEU A 227 -12.60 4.59 -30.69
C LEU A 227 -13.42 3.41 -31.22
N VAL A 228 -14.33 3.68 -32.15
CA VAL A 228 -15.27 2.70 -32.75
C VAL A 228 -15.15 2.82 -34.26
N ALA A 229 -14.43 1.90 -34.91
CA ALA A 229 -14.18 2.00 -36.35
C ALA A 229 -15.44 1.72 -37.19
N ASP A 230 -16.31 0.82 -36.73
CA ASP A 230 -17.55 0.45 -37.43
C ASP A 230 -18.64 1.51 -37.25
N ALA A 231 -19.12 2.07 -38.37
CA ALA A 231 -20.17 3.08 -38.39
C ALA A 231 -21.55 2.55 -37.93
N GLN A 232 -21.85 1.28 -38.14
CA GLN A 232 -23.11 0.67 -37.70
C GLN A 232 -23.13 0.53 -36.19
N ILE A 233 -21.99 0.19 -35.57
CA ILE A 233 -21.88 0.16 -34.11
C ILE A 233 -22.05 1.56 -33.54
N ARG A 234 -21.35 2.56 -34.10
CA ARG A 234 -21.47 3.97 -33.64
C ARG A 234 -22.91 4.46 -33.61
N ARG A 235 -23.66 4.24 -34.69
CA ARG A 235 -25.06 4.68 -34.81
C ARG A 235 -26.01 4.03 -33.80
N ARG A 236 -25.64 2.88 -33.24
CA ARG A 236 -26.45 2.12 -32.27
C ARG A 236 -26.13 2.45 -30.83
N LEU A 237 -25.04 3.16 -30.55
CA LEU A 237 -24.66 3.51 -29.19
C LEU A 237 -25.58 4.60 -28.64
N PRO A 238 -26.27 4.36 -27.49
CA PRO A 238 -27.03 5.40 -26.84
C PRO A 238 -26.11 6.49 -26.29
N SER A 239 -26.51 7.76 -26.41
CA SER A 239 -25.80 8.88 -25.76
C SER A 239 -25.92 8.85 -24.23
N THR A 240 -26.90 8.10 -23.70
CA THR A 240 -27.16 7.92 -22.26
C THR A 240 -26.36 6.79 -21.62
N LEU A 241 -25.49 6.12 -22.38
CA LEU A 241 -24.70 4.98 -21.92
C LEU A 241 -23.70 5.40 -20.82
N ARG A 242 -23.68 4.65 -19.71
CA ARG A 242 -22.82 4.92 -18.54
C ARG A 242 -22.08 3.66 -18.09
N PRO A 243 -20.91 3.80 -17.43
CA PRO A 243 -20.19 2.68 -16.85
C PRO A 243 -21.03 2.00 -15.75
N ASP A 244 -20.96 0.68 -15.70
CA ASP A 244 -21.52 -0.12 -14.60
C ASP A 244 -20.40 -0.62 -13.67
N ALA A 245 -20.73 -0.88 -12.41
CA ALA A 245 -19.81 -1.33 -11.35
C ALA A 245 -19.62 -2.85 -11.36
N ALA A 246 -19.35 -3.42 -12.53
CA ALA A 246 -19.07 -4.84 -12.71
C ALA A 246 -17.57 -5.10 -12.98
N CYS A 247 -17.16 -6.36 -12.82
CA CYS A 247 -15.83 -6.81 -13.24
C CYS A 247 -15.78 -6.96 -14.77
N ASP A 248 -14.67 -6.52 -15.36
CA ASP A 248 -14.41 -6.71 -16.78
C ASP A 248 -14.15 -8.20 -17.08
N ALA A 249 -14.69 -8.70 -18.20
CA ALA A 249 -14.53 -10.08 -18.62
C ALA A 249 -13.51 -10.17 -19.76
N ALA A 250 -12.29 -10.57 -19.44
CA ALA A 250 -11.19 -10.73 -20.37
C ALA A 250 -11.12 -12.16 -20.95
N ASP A 251 -10.74 -12.29 -22.23
CA ASP A 251 -10.51 -13.59 -22.88
C ASP A 251 -9.28 -14.34 -22.33
N ASN A 252 -8.32 -13.61 -21.76
CA ASN A 252 -7.13 -14.13 -21.10
C ASN A 252 -6.70 -13.22 -19.93
N ALA A 253 -6.20 -13.80 -18.85
CA ALA A 253 -5.83 -13.06 -17.64
C ALA A 253 -4.55 -12.19 -17.75
N THR A 254 -3.59 -12.51 -18.62
CA THR A 254 -2.26 -11.87 -18.63
C THR A 254 -2.09 -10.88 -19.78
N ASN A 255 -2.62 -11.19 -20.97
CA ASN A 255 -2.52 -10.32 -22.14
C ASN A 255 -3.76 -10.48 -23.04
N PRO A 256 -4.92 -9.97 -22.59
CA PRO A 256 -6.16 -10.14 -23.32
C PRO A 256 -6.13 -9.44 -24.69
N GLN A 257 -6.76 -10.09 -25.67
CA GLN A 257 -7.03 -9.49 -26.97
C GLN A 257 -8.45 -8.94 -27.05
N SER A 258 -9.35 -9.48 -26.25
CA SER A 258 -10.75 -9.07 -26.16
C SER A 258 -11.19 -8.94 -24.71
N VAL A 259 -11.87 -7.85 -24.38
CA VAL A 259 -12.42 -7.60 -23.05
C VAL A 259 -13.84 -7.07 -23.18
N SER A 260 -14.77 -7.67 -22.45
CA SER A 260 -16.14 -7.19 -22.31
C SER A 260 -16.27 -6.32 -21.06
N VAL A 261 -16.85 -5.14 -21.23
CA VAL A 261 -17.08 -4.14 -20.19
C VAL A 261 -18.58 -3.92 -20.05
N ALA A 262 -19.07 -3.94 -18.81
CA ALA A 262 -20.48 -3.68 -18.53
C ALA A 262 -20.79 -2.18 -18.58
N ALA A 263 -21.96 -1.85 -19.12
CA ALA A 263 -22.51 -0.52 -19.17
C ALA A 263 -24.02 -0.56 -18.96
N THR A 264 -24.64 0.61 -18.77
CA THR A 264 -26.09 0.73 -18.69
C THR A 264 -26.56 1.93 -19.49
N ALA A 265 -27.64 1.78 -20.25
CA ALA A 265 -28.37 2.88 -20.87
C ALA A 265 -29.84 2.74 -20.51
N GLU A 266 -30.45 3.79 -19.95
CA GLU A 266 -31.89 3.81 -19.62
C GLU A 266 -32.35 2.60 -18.78
N HIS A 267 -31.53 2.20 -17.80
CA HIS A 267 -31.73 1.00 -16.96
C HIS A 267 -31.63 -0.35 -17.68
N THR A 268 -31.35 -0.38 -18.98
CA THR A 268 -31.02 -1.60 -19.72
C THR A 268 -29.53 -1.91 -19.58
N PRO A 269 -29.13 -3.13 -19.17
CA PRO A 269 -27.74 -3.56 -19.16
C PRO A 269 -27.18 -3.73 -20.58
N TRP A 270 -25.95 -3.27 -20.81
CA TRP A 270 -25.22 -3.37 -22.06
C TRP A 270 -23.88 -4.08 -21.86
N ALA A 271 -23.46 -4.81 -22.89
CA ALA A 271 -22.11 -5.35 -23.00
C ALA A 271 -21.35 -4.62 -24.10
N LEU A 272 -20.17 -4.10 -23.77
CA LEU A 272 -19.26 -3.41 -24.67
C LEU A 272 -18.00 -4.24 -24.84
N THR A 273 -17.80 -4.81 -26.04
CA THR A 273 -16.62 -5.63 -26.33
C THR A 273 -15.54 -4.78 -26.99
N PHE A 274 -14.41 -4.67 -26.31
CA PHE A 274 -13.22 -4.00 -26.80
C PHE A 274 -12.20 -5.02 -27.28
N GLN A 275 -11.58 -4.73 -28.43
CA GLN A 275 -10.50 -5.53 -28.97
C GLN A 275 -9.21 -4.72 -29.01
N ARG A 276 -8.10 -5.38 -28.71
CA ARG A 276 -6.76 -4.80 -28.76
C ARG A 276 -6.20 -4.90 -30.18
N GLY A 277 -5.93 -3.75 -30.79
CA GLY A 277 -5.22 -3.62 -32.06
C GLY A 277 -3.87 -2.96 -31.84
N GLY A 278 -2.80 -3.76 -31.74
CA GLY A 278 -1.48 -3.26 -31.35
C GLY A 278 -1.49 -2.71 -29.91
N THR A 279 -1.21 -1.42 -29.74
CA THR A 279 -1.21 -0.74 -28.42
C THR A 279 -2.54 -0.05 -28.08
N ARG A 280 -3.58 -0.16 -28.92
CA ARG A 280 -4.83 0.57 -28.74
C ARG A 280 -6.01 -0.37 -28.56
N TRP A 281 -6.95 0.05 -27.72
CA TRP A 281 -8.26 -0.59 -27.58
C TRP A 281 -9.27 0.08 -28.49
N ARG A 282 -10.16 -0.71 -29.09
CA ARG A 282 -11.27 -0.22 -29.91
C ARG A 282 -12.52 -1.02 -29.59
N LEU A 283 -13.67 -0.36 -29.60
CA LEU A 283 -14.96 -1.03 -29.48
C LEU A 283 -15.28 -1.75 -30.80
N VAL A 284 -15.54 -3.06 -30.71
CA VAL A 284 -15.84 -3.92 -31.87
C VAL A 284 -17.20 -4.58 -31.79
N ALA A 285 -17.84 -4.58 -30.61
CA ALA A 285 -19.24 -4.97 -30.46
C ALA A 285 -19.86 -4.19 -29.30
N ALA A 286 -21.14 -3.84 -29.44
CA ALA A 286 -21.94 -3.23 -28.38
C ALA A 286 -23.40 -3.62 -28.54
N GLY A 287 -24.05 -4.01 -27.45
CA GLY A 287 -25.46 -4.32 -27.46
C GLY A 287 -26.05 -4.54 -26.07
N PRO A 288 -27.38 -4.48 -25.94
CA PRO A 288 -28.05 -4.84 -24.69
C PRO A 288 -27.85 -6.33 -24.40
N VAL A 289 -27.69 -6.68 -23.12
CA VAL A 289 -27.48 -8.08 -22.66
C VAL A 289 -28.77 -8.89 -22.77
N LEU A 290 -29.91 -8.23 -22.61
CA LEU A 290 -31.24 -8.78 -22.83
C LEU A 290 -31.93 -7.93 -23.91
N PRO A 291 -32.40 -8.53 -25.01
CA PRO A 291 -33.14 -7.82 -26.05
C PRO A 291 -34.53 -7.36 -25.58
#